data_AF-A0A1V1WY15-F1
#
_entry.id   AF-A0A1V1WY15-F1
#
_cell.length_a   1.000
_cell.length_b   1.000
_cell.length_c   1.000
_cell.angle_alpha   90.00
_cell.angle_beta   90.00
_cell.angle_gamma   90.00
#
_symmetry.space_group_name_H-M   'P 1'
#
loop_
_entity.id
_entity.type
_entity.pdbx_description
1 polymer ?
#
loop_
_entity_poly.entity_id
_entity_poly.type
_entity_poly.pdbx_seq_one_letter_code
_entity_poly.pdbx_strand_id
1 'polypeptide(L)'
;MNEKRHWKLLIAVILIITACSILLLSTKNLAAADSNKKTSEKKVKYNRLINQSSPYLLQHATNPVDWYPWGKEAFEKAKKENKPTFLSIGYSTCHWCHVMEQSFGKPEGLLRFARNDF
;
A
#
# COMPACT_ATOMS: atom_id res chain seq x y z
N MET A 1 19.18 49.41 49.91
CA MET A 1 19.68 48.08 49.48
C MET A 1 18.59 47.10 49.01
N ASN A 2 17.30 47.47 49.07
CA ASN A 2 16.17 46.60 48.76
C ASN A 2 15.67 46.72 47.29
N GLU A 3 15.76 47.90 46.69
CA GLU A 3 15.29 48.18 45.32
C GLU A 3 16.00 47.34 44.23
N LYS A 4 17.33 47.17 44.35
CA LYS A 4 18.11 46.30 43.45
C LYS A 4 17.78 44.81 43.60
N ARG A 5 17.27 44.39 44.76
CA ARG A 5 16.82 43.00 45.00
C ARG A 5 15.43 42.79 44.41
N HIS A 6 14.55 43.78 44.53
CA HIS A 6 13.23 43.76 43.88
C HIS A 6 13.35 43.64 42.36
N TRP A 7 14.25 44.40 41.73
CA TRP A 7 14.39 44.33 40.27
C TRP A 7 15.05 43.02 39.80
N LYS A 8 15.99 42.47 40.57
CA LYS A 8 16.55 41.13 40.31
C LYS A 8 15.51 40.02 40.44
N LEU A 9 14.64 40.09 41.44
CA LEU A 9 13.55 39.14 41.64
C LEU A 9 12.50 39.27 40.52
N LEU A 10 12.16 40.49 40.11
CA LEU A 10 11.23 40.73 39.00
C LEU A 10 11.78 40.22 37.67
N ILE A 11 13.06 40.47 37.36
CA ILE A 11 13.70 39.94 36.15
C ILE A 11 13.74 38.40 36.19
N ALA A 12 14.08 37.80 37.34
CA ALA A 12 14.09 36.34 37.49
C ALA A 12 12.69 35.73 37.29
N VAL A 13 11.64 36.35 37.84
CA VAL A 13 10.25 35.90 37.66
C VAL A 13 9.81 36.04 36.20
N ILE A 14 10.15 37.14 35.52
CA ILE A 14 9.84 37.33 34.10
C ILE A 14 10.53 36.26 33.24
N LEU A 15 11.82 35.96 33.50
CA LEU A 15 12.55 34.91 32.78
C LEU A 15 11.97 33.51 32.99
N ILE A 16 11.49 33.21 34.20
CA ILE A 16 10.82 31.94 34.51
C ILE A 16 9.48 31.84 33.77
N ILE A 17 8.69 32.91 33.77
CA ILE A 17 7.38 32.95 33.09
C ILE A 17 7.55 32.84 31.57
N THR A 18 8.52 33.54 30.98
CA THR A 18 8.78 33.44 29.53
C THR A 18 9.31 32.07 29.15
N ALA A 19 10.23 31.48 29.92
CA ALA A 19 10.72 30.12 29.67
C ALA A 19 9.61 29.07 29.79
N CYS A 20 8.74 29.16 30.80
CA CYS A 20 7.60 28.27 30.98
C CYS A 20 6.58 28.40 29.83
N SER A 21 6.32 29.63 29.37
CA SER A 21 5.44 29.89 28.23
C SER A 21 6.00 29.31 26.92
N ILE A 22 7.31 29.41 26.68
CA ILE A 22 7.98 28.83 25.51
C ILE A 22 7.94 27.29 25.56
N LEU A 23 8.17 26.69 26.73
CA LEU A 23 8.05 25.23 26.95
C LEU A 23 6.61 24.72 26.74
N LEU A 24 5.61 25.46 27.21
CA LEU A 24 4.20 25.13 26.99
C LEU A 24 3.78 25.30 25.52
N LEU A 25 4.42 26.18 24.75
CA LEU A 25 4.16 26.30 23.31
C LEU A 25 4.72 25.10 22.53
N SER A 26 5.89 24.58 22.91
CA SER A 26 6.51 23.42 22.27
C SER A 26 5.76 22.10 22.52
N THR A 27 5.12 21.93 23.68
CA THR A 27 4.37 20.69 23.99
C THR A 27 3.02 20.58 23.26
N LYS A 28 2.42 21.70 22.85
CA LYS A 28 1.19 21.70 22.03
C LYS A 28 1.41 21.14 20.61
N ASN A 29 2.66 21.09 20.13
CA ASN A 29 3.01 20.55 18.81
C ASN A 29 3.29 19.03 18.79
N LEU A 30 3.31 18.33 19.94
CA LEU A 30 3.47 16.86 19.97
C LEU A 30 2.16 16.09 20.17
N ALA A 31 1.05 16.76 20.51
CA ALA A 31 -0.25 16.13 20.73
C ALA A 31 -1.13 16.02 19.46
N ALA A 32 -0.55 16.31 18.28
CA ALA A 32 -1.23 16.19 16.98
C ALA A 32 -0.56 15.17 16.04
N ALA A 33 0.24 14.25 16.60
CA ALA A 33 0.93 13.19 15.86
C ALA A 33 0.52 11.79 16.33
N ASP A 34 -0.73 11.58 16.75
CA ASP A 34 -1.26 10.23 16.96
C ASP A 34 -2.80 10.20 16.86
N SER A 35 -3.33 10.33 15.65
CA SER A 35 -4.73 9.98 15.32
C SER A 35 -4.99 9.92 13.81
N ASN A 36 -3.99 9.56 13.01
CA ASN A 36 -4.24 9.24 11.60
C ASN A 36 -3.34 8.11 11.11
N LYS A 37 -3.32 7.00 11.85
CA LYS A 37 -3.14 5.69 11.21
C LYS A 37 -4.44 5.42 10.44
N LYS A 38 -4.62 6.13 9.33
CA LYS A 38 -5.61 5.83 8.30
C LYS A 38 -5.27 4.40 7.88
N THR A 39 -5.97 3.42 8.44
CA THR A 39 -6.04 2.09 7.87
C THR A 39 -6.62 2.34 6.49
N SER A 40 -5.76 2.46 5.48
CA SER A 40 -6.21 2.51 4.11
C SER A 40 -6.89 1.15 3.90
N GLU A 41 -8.21 1.14 3.92
CA GLU A 41 -8.98 0.01 3.42
C GLU A 41 -8.52 -0.20 1.99
N LYS A 42 -7.59 -1.13 1.79
CA LYS A 42 -7.03 -1.47 0.49
C LYS A 42 -8.15 -2.17 -0.28
N LYS A 43 -8.94 -1.38 -1.01
CA LYS A 43 -10.02 -1.88 -1.86
C LYS A 43 -9.46 -2.97 -2.77
N VAL A 44 -9.91 -4.20 -2.58
CA VAL A 44 -9.48 -5.34 -3.38
C VAL A 44 -9.95 -5.10 -4.81
N LYS A 45 -9.00 -5.09 -5.75
CA LYS A 45 -9.29 -4.94 -7.18
C LYS A 45 -9.46 -6.34 -7.77
N TYR A 46 -10.60 -6.59 -8.41
CA TYR A 46 -10.86 -7.83 -9.12
C TYR A 46 -10.56 -7.65 -10.62
N ASN A 47 -10.03 -8.70 -11.25
CA ASN A 47 -9.94 -8.84 -12.70
C ASN A 47 -11.18 -9.57 -13.25
N ARG A 48 -11.19 -9.90 -14.54
CA ARG A 48 -12.35 -10.48 -15.24
C ARG A 48 -12.71 -11.89 -14.78
N LEU A 49 -11.81 -12.59 -14.10
CA LEU A 49 -12.06 -13.94 -13.61
C LEU A 49 -13.12 -14.00 -12.50
N ILE A 50 -13.48 -12.86 -11.89
CA ILE A 50 -14.57 -12.78 -10.90
C ILE A 50 -15.93 -13.27 -11.43
N ASN A 51 -16.12 -13.25 -12.74
CA ASN A 51 -17.36 -13.67 -13.41
C ASN A 51 -17.33 -15.15 -13.84
N GLN A 52 -16.31 -15.92 -13.47
CA GLN A 52 -16.18 -17.33 -13.84
C GLN A 52 -16.81 -18.24 -12.79
N SER A 53 -17.34 -19.39 -13.22
CA SER A 53 -17.91 -20.39 -12.32
C SER A 53 -16.85 -21.31 -11.68
N SER A 54 -15.68 -21.43 -12.30
CA SER A 54 -14.61 -22.32 -11.83
C SER A 54 -14.00 -21.80 -10.52
N PRO A 55 -13.99 -22.60 -9.43
CA PRO A 55 -13.35 -22.20 -8.17
C PRO A 55 -11.86 -21.87 -8.34
N TYR A 56 -11.17 -22.59 -9.23
CA TYR A 56 -9.77 -22.33 -9.55
C TYR A 56 -9.56 -20.95 -10.16
N LEU A 57 -10.40 -20.54 -11.12
CA LEU A 57 -10.29 -19.22 -11.75
C LEU A 57 -10.64 -18.09 -10.77
N LEU A 58 -11.64 -18.31 -9.92
CA LEU A 58 -12.03 -17.34 -8.89
C LEU A 58 -10.91 -17.06 -7.88
N GLN A 59 -10.09 -18.06 -7.54
CA GLN A 59 -8.92 -17.88 -6.69
C GLN A 59 -7.91 -16.87 -7.27
N HIS A 60 -7.85 -16.74 -8.61
CA HIS A 60 -6.98 -15.78 -9.29
C HIS A 60 -7.65 -14.43 -9.58
N ALA A 61 -8.91 -14.22 -9.18
CA ALA A 61 -9.66 -13.01 -9.51
C ALA A 61 -9.09 -11.74 -8.86
N THR A 62 -8.38 -11.86 -7.74
CA THR A 62 -7.78 -10.73 -7.01
C THR A 62 -6.31 -10.49 -7.36
N ASN A 63 -5.74 -11.31 -8.24
CA ASN A 63 -4.32 -11.21 -8.60
C ASN A 63 -4.06 -9.88 -9.32
N PRO A 64 -2.86 -9.29 -9.15
CA PRO A 64 -2.52 -8.00 -9.76
C PRO A 64 -2.44 -8.07 -11.29
N VAL A 65 -2.28 -9.27 -11.85
CA VAL A 65 -2.36 -9.55 -13.29
C VAL A 65 -3.79 -9.37 -13.78
N ASP A 66 -3.97 -8.64 -14.87
CA ASP A 66 -5.27 -8.48 -15.54
C ASP A 66 -5.62 -9.73 -16.34
N TRP A 67 -5.98 -10.81 -15.64
CA TRP A 67 -6.34 -12.08 -16.28
C TRP A 67 -7.62 -11.98 -17.09
N TYR A 68 -7.59 -12.64 -18.25
CA TYR A 68 -8.75 -12.87 -19.11
C TYR A 68 -9.11 -14.35 -19.07
N PRO A 69 -10.41 -14.72 -19.05
CA PRO A 69 -10.79 -16.07 -19.38
C PRO A 69 -10.42 -16.37 -20.84
N TRP A 70 -10.27 -17.65 -21.16
CA TRP A 70 -10.04 -18.06 -22.54
C TRP A 70 -11.21 -17.62 -23.43
N GLY A 71 -10.90 -16.89 -24.50
CA GLY A 71 -11.94 -16.40 -25.42
C GLY A 71 -11.46 -15.32 -26.36
N LYS A 72 -12.36 -14.90 -27.24
CA LYS A 72 -12.07 -13.95 -28.33
C LYS A 72 -11.58 -12.59 -27.83
N GLU A 73 -12.12 -12.09 -26.71
CA GLU A 73 -11.75 -10.79 -26.12
C GLU A 73 -10.25 -10.69 -25.82
N ALA A 74 -9.65 -11.77 -25.28
CA ALA A 74 -8.23 -11.81 -24.96
C ALA A 74 -7.36 -11.65 -26.22
N PHE A 75 -7.69 -12.40 -27.27
CA PHE A 75 -6.95 -12.38 -28.54
C PHE A 75 -7.17 -11.08 -29.33
N GLU A 76 -8.39 -10.53 -29.33
CA GLU A 76 -8.67 -9.25 -29.96
C GLU A 76 -7.88 -8.12 -29.30
N LYS A 77 -7.78 -8.12 -27.97
CA LYS A 77 -6.94 -7.17 -27.24
C LYS A 77 -5.45 -7.36 -27.57
N ALA A 78 -4.95 -8.59 -27.53
CA ALA A 78 -3.55 -8.89 -27.86
C ALA A 78 -3.19 -8.42 -29.28
N LYS A 79 -4.06 -8.68 -30.26
CA LYS A 79 -3.90 -8.21 -31.66
C LYS A 79 -3.94 -6.69 -31.76
N LYS A 80 -4.88 -6.03 -31.07
CA LYS A 80 -5.02 -4.56 -31.07
C LYS A 80 -3.81 -3.88 -30.44
N GLU A 81 -3.27 -4.44 -29.37
CA GLU A 81 -2.11 -3.90 -28.65
C GLU A 81 -0.77 -4.36 -29.24
N ASN A 82 -0.77 -5.25 -30.24
CA ASN A 82 0.41 -5.88 -30.81
C ASN A 82 1.33 -6.49 -29.73
N LYS A 83 0.73 -7.25 -28.80
CA LYS A 83 1.44 -7.94 -27.71
C LYS A 83 1.25 -9.45 -27.79
N PRO A 84 2.25 -10.25 -27.40
CA PRO A 84 2.10 -11.69 -27.30
C PRO A 84 1.06 -12.06 -26.22
N THR A 85 0.44 -13.23 -26.38
CA THR A 85 -0.50 -13.78 -25.40
C THR A 85 0.21 -14.74 -24.47
N PHE A 86 0.20 -14.45 -23.16
CA PHE A 86 0.65 -15.39 -22.14
C PHE A 86 -0.49 -16.31 -21.72
N LEU A 87 -0.38 -17.60 -22.06
CA LEU A 87 -1.36 -18.62 -21.70
C LEU A 87 -0.90 -19.39 -20.47
N SER A 88 -1.67 -19.29 -19.38
CA SER A 88 -1.49 -20.10 -18.17
C SER A 88 -2.64 -21.09 -18.04
N ILE A 89 -2.32 -22.37 -17.87
CA ILE A 89 -3.30 -23.45 -17.73
C ILE A 89 -3.03 -24.17 -16.40
N GLY A 90 -4.06 -24.40 -15.62
CA GLY A 90 -3.97 -25.12 -14.36
C GLY A 90 -5.33 -25.64 -13.89
N TYR A 91 -5.33 -26.35 -12.78
CA TYR A 91 -6.51 -26.94 -12.16
C TYR A 91 -6.34 -27.02 -10.63
N SER A 92 -7.44 -27.14 -9.88
CA SER A 92 -7.46 -26.98 -8.42
C SER A 92 -6.61 -27.98 -7.65
N THR A 93 -6.42 -29.21 -8.16
CA THR A 93 -5.64 -30.27 -7.50
C THR A 93 -4.20 -30.37 -8.00
N CYS A 94 -3.76 -29.44 -8.83
CA CYS A 94 -2.41 -29.39 -9.37
C CYS A 94 -1.42 -28.82 -8.33
N HIS A 95 -0.55 -29.66 -7.79
CA HIS A 95 0.45 -29.22 -6.80
C HIS A 95 1.32 -28.05 -7.31
N TRP A 96 1.87 -28.18 -8.53
CA TRP A 96 2.75 -27.17 -9.11
C TRP A 96 2.04 -25.87 -9.49
N CYS A 97 0.74 -25.91 -9.75
CA CYS A 97 -0.04 -24.73 -10.08
C CYS A 97 -0.16 -23.80 -8.86
N HIS A 98 -0.27 -24.36 -7.65
CA HIS A 98 -0.23 -23.59 -6.40
C HIS A 98 1.16 -23.04 -6.10
N VAL A 99 2.22 -23.83 -6.34
CA VAL A 99 3.62 -23.37 -6.17
C VAL A 99 3.93 -22.20 -7.11
N MET A 100 3.48 -22.28 -8.37
CA MET A 100 3.57 -21.20 -9.34
C MET A 100 2.73 -19.98 -8.91
N GLU A 101 1.51 -20.17 -8.45
CA GLU A 101 0.63 -19.09 -7.97
C GLU A 101 1.27 -18.30 -6.84
N GLN A 102 1.93 -18.94 -5.89
CA GLN A 102 2.65 -18.26 -4.80
C GLN A 102 3.79 -17.38 -5.31
N SER A 103 4.41 -17.77 -6.44
CA SER A 103 5.52 -17.04 -7.06
C SER A 103 5.01 -15.87 -7.91
N PHE A 104 3.94 -16.07 -8.67
CA PHE A 104 3.42 -15.12 -9.67
C PHE A 104 2.25 -14.27 -9.18
N GLY A 105 1.60 -14.64 -8.07
CA GLY A 105 0.50 -13.91 -7.45
C GLY A 105 0.93 -12.56 -6.87
N LYS A 106 2.23 -12.30 -6.81
CA LYS A 106 2.80 -11.03 -6.35
C LYS A 106 3.43 -10.24 -7.49
N PRO A 107 3.37 -8.90 -7.45
CA PRO A 107 3.92 -8.05 -8.52
C PRO A 107 5.40 -8.32 -8.82
N GLU A 108 6.21 -8.61 -7.81
CA GLU A 108 7.65 -8.86 -7.97
C GLU A 108 7.96 -10.09 -8.83
N GLY A 109 7.18 -11.17 -8.68
CA GLY A 109 7.37 -12.40 -9.46
C GLY A 109 7.00 -12.21 -10.93
N LEU A 110 5.89 -11.50 -11.17
CA LEU A 110 5.46 -11.15 -12.52
C LEU A 110 6.48 -10.26 -13.24
N LEU A 111 7.01 -9.23 -12.56
CA LEU A 111 8.01 -8.32 -13.14
C LEU A 111 9.30 -9.05 -13.50
N ARG A 112 9.68 -10.05 -12.70
CA ARG A 112 10.87 -10.86 -12.99
C ARG A 112 10.70 -11.69 -14.26
N PHE A 113 9.53 -12.28 -14.46
CA PHE A 113 9.23 -13.08 -15.64
C PHE A 113 9.09 -12.21 -16.91
N ALA A 114 8.33 -11.11 -16.82
CA ALA A 114 8.13 -10.20 -17.95
C ALA A 114 9.43 -9.54 -18.46
N ARG A 115 10.47 -9.46 -17.64
CA ARG A 115 11.78 -8.91 -18.05
C ARG A 115 12.65 -9.94 -18.79
N ASN A 116 12.51 -11.21 -18.44
CA ASN A 116 13.45 -12.24 -18.87
C ASN A 116 12.95 -13.07 -20.06
N ASP A 117 11.63 -13.13 -20.25
CA ASP A 117 10.99 -14.09 -21.16
C ASP A 117 10.09 -13.43 -22.22
N PHE A 118 9.95 -12.09 -22.22
CA PHE A 118 9.13 -11.31 -23.17
C PHE A 118 9.82 -10.01 -23.61
#